data_AF-A0A349CUD9-F1
#
_entry.id   AF-A0A349CUD9-F1
#
_cell.length_a   1.000
_cell.length_b   1.000
_cell.length_c   1.000
_cell.angle_alpha   90.00
_cell.angle_beta   90.00
_cell.angle_gamma   90.00
#
_symmetry.space_group_name_H-M   'P 1'
#
loop_
_entity.id
_entity.type
_entity.pdbx_description
1 polymer ?
#
loop_
_entity_poly.entity_id
_entity_poly.type
_entity_poly.pdbx_seq_one_letter_code
_entity_poly.pdbx_strand_id
1 'polypeptide(L)' 'MAAVCQVTGAVPGFGHNISHSHRRTKRRFDPNVQKKTYYVPSLGR' A
#
# COMPACT_ATOMS: atom_id res chain seq x y z
N MET A 1 -8.61 -5.09 -4.44
CA MET A 1 -7.99 -5.30 -3.12
C MET A 1 -7.84 -3.92 -2.52
N ALA A 2 -8.39 -3.66 -1.34
CA ALA A 2 -8.05 -2.41 -0.64
C ALA A 2 -6.51 -2.39 -0.49
N ALA A 3 -5.87 -1.24 -0.69
CA ALA A 3 -4.42 -1.09 -0.53
C ALA A 3 -4.06 -1.06 0.97
N VAL A 4 -4.46 -2.13 1.68
CA VAL A 4 -4.26 -2.34 3.11
C VAL A 4 -3.51 -3.65 3.29
N CYS A 5 -2.38 -3.60 4.01
CA CYS A 5 -1.60 -4.79 4.31
C CYS A 5 -2.27 -5.59 5.44
N GLN A 6 -2.52 -6.88 5.23
CA GLN A 6 -3.16 -7.76 6.22
C GLN A 6 -2.27 -8.04 7.44
N VAL A 7 -0.94 -7.99 7.28
CA VAL A 7 0.02 -8.33 8.34
C VAL A 7 0.40 -7.10 9.16
N THR A 8 0.70 -5.98 8.49
CA THR A 8 1.21 -4.77 9.15
C THR A 8 0.16 -3.69 9.33
N GLY A 9 -1.03 -3.84 8.73
CA GLY A 9 -2.07 -2.81 8.75
C GLY A 9 -1.74 -1.56 7.95
N ALA A 10 -0.66 -1.54 7.15
CA ALA A 10 -0.26 -0.38 6.36
C ALA A 10 -1.39 0.06 5.43
N VAL A 11 -1.79 1.33 5.50
CA VAL A 11 -2.88 1.95 4.72
C VAL A 11 -2.34 3.01 3.76
N PRO A 12 -3.10 3.44 2.75
CA PRO A 12 -2.69 4.51 1.85
C PRO A 12 -2.60 5.85 2.59
N GLY A 13 -1.52 6.60 2.30
CA GLY A 13 -1.36 7.98 2.73
C GLY A 13 -1.87 8.97 1.69
N PHE A 14 -2.20 10.19 2.11
CA PHE A 14 -2.57 11.29 1.21
C PHE A 14 -1.55 12.43 1.30
N GLY A 15 -1.28 13.09 0.18
CA GLY A 15 -0.42 14.26 0.14
C GLY A 15 -0.47 14.96 -1.21
N HIS A 16 0.62 15.62 -1.60
CA HIS A 16 0.68 16.39 -2.83
C HIS A 16 1.88 16.01 -3.70
N ASN A 17 1.72 16.12 -5.03
CA ASN A 17 2.84 16.30 -5.93
C ASN A 17 3.15 17.79 -6.01
N ILE A 18 4.42 18.14 -5.84
CA ILE A 18 4.90 19.53 -5.86
C ILE A 18 5.71 19.69 -7.15
N SER A 19 5.28 20.57 -8.05
CA SER A 19 6.04 20.90 -9.26
C SER A 19 7.24 21.79 -8.94
N HIS A 20 8.13 21.99 -9.91
CA HIS A 20 9.24 22.94 -9.80
C HIS A 20 8.78 24.36 -9.41
N SER A 21 7.64 24.80 -9.93
CA SER A 21 6.98 26.07 -9.60
C SER A 21 6.10 26.02 -8.33
N HIS A 22 6.25 25.00 -7.49
CA HIS A 22 5.48 24.78 -6.26
C HIS A 22 3.96 24.64 -6.45
N ARG A 23 3.49 24.25 -7.65
CA ARG A 23 2.09 23.85 -7.84
C ARG A 23 1.83 22.54 -7.11
N ARG A 24 0.84 22.53 -6.21
CA ARG A 24 0.47 21.36 -5.40
C ARG A 24 -0.76 20.68 -6.00
N THR A 25 -0.62 19.42 -6.40
CA THR A 25 -1.76 18.59 -6.84
C THR A 25 -1.95 17.42 -5.89
N LYS A 26 -3.20 17.12 -5.52
CA LYS A 26 -3.51 16.02 -4.58
C LYS A 26 -3.05 14.69 -5.15
N ARG A 27 -2.47 13.83 -4.32
CA ARG A 27 -2.09 12.46 -4.68
C ARG A 27 -2.28 11.49 -3.52
N ARG A 28 -2.29 10.20 -3.85
CA ARG A 28 -2.27 9.10 -2.90
C ARG A 28 -0.92 8.39 -2.94
N PHE A 29 -0.48 7.87 -1.79
CA PHE A 29 0.70 7.03 -1.63
C PHE A 29 0.22 5.64 -1.23
N ASP A 30 0.23 4.71 -2.18
CA ASP A 30 -0.26 3.35 -1.94
C ASP A 30 0.87 2.45 -1.41
N PRO A 31 0.63 1.64 -0.37
CA PRO A 31 1.56 0.60 0.04
C PRO A 31 1.71 -0.46 -1.06
N ASN A 32 2.91 -1.02 -1.22
CA ASN A 32 3.22 -2.06 -2.20
C ASN A 32 2.70 -3.44 -1.75
N VAL A 33 1.38 -3.59 -1.64
CA VAL A 33 0.74 -4.86 -1.24
C VAL A 33 0.69 -5.79 -2.44
N GLN A 34 1.28 -6.98 -2.30
CA GLN A 34 1.34 -8.00 -3.34
C GLN A 34 0.51 -9.23 -2.95
N LYS A 35 -0.05 -9.90 -3.96
CA LYS A 35 -0.72 -11.19 -3.76
C LYS A 35 0.33 -12.28 -3.72
N LYS A 36 0.44 -12.96 -2.58
CA LYS A 36 1.30 -14.12 -2.42
C LYS A 36 0.58 -15.17 -1.58
N THR A 37 0.65 -16.40 -2.04
CA THR A 37 0.15 -17.56 -1.30
C THR A 37 1.30 -18.15 -0.50
N TYR A 38 1.03 -18.48 0.77
CA TYR A 38 1.99 -19.08 1.67
C TYR A 38 1.43 -20.42 2.14
N TYR A 39 2.28 -21.44 2.14
CA TYR A 39 1.97 -22.75 2.69
C TYR A 39 2.27 -22.77 4.20
N VAL A 40 1.35 -23.31 4.99
CA VAL A 40 1.42 -23.45 6.44
C VAL A 40 1.50 -24.94 6.81
N PRO A 41 2.71 -25.48 7.06
CA PRO A 41 2.93 -26.92 7.25
C PRO A 41 2.12 -27.54 8.39
N SER A 42 1.90 -26.81 9.49
CA SER A 42 1.14 -27.31 10.66
C SER A 42 -0.35 -27.56 10.38
N LEU A 43 -0.88 -26.94 9.32
CA LEU A 43 -2.29 -27.07 8.93
C LEU A 43 -2.44 -27.83 7.61
N GLY A 44 -1.33 -28.27 7.00
CA GLY A 44 -1.32 -28.98 5.72
C GLY A 44 -1.85 -28.17 4.53
N ARG A 45 -1.86 -26.84 4.62
CA ARG A 45 -2.45 -25.93 3.61
C ARG A 45 -1.63 -24.66 3.44
#